data_AF-A0A1H0A7U1-F1
#
_entry.id   AF-A0A1H0A7U1-F1
#
_cell.length_a   1.000
_cell.length_b   1.000
_cell.length_c   1.000
_cell.angle_alpha   90.00
_cell.angle_beta   90.00
_cell.angle_gamma   90.00
#
_symmetry.space_group_name_H-M   'P 1'
#
loop_
_entity.id
_entity.type
_entity.pdbx_description
1 polymer ?
#
loop_
_entity_poly.entity_id
_entity_poly.type
_entity_poly.pdbx_seq_one_letter_code
_entity_poly.pdbx_strand_id
1 'polypeptide(L)'
;MFEMLISSKKEVSIRCGKDEIKGIIANYYHSFQLLKMNNILIPIELIEQIEVLEPESTSALSHIHHENKGLRLVSHRRHSN
;
A
#
# COMPACT_ATOMS: atom_id res chain seq x y z
N MET A 1 6.83 7.30 16.73
CA MET A 1 7.02 7.32 15.26
C MET A 1 5.70 7.23 14.51
N PHE A 2 4.91 6.17 14.70
CA PHE A 2 3.58 6.04 14.06
C PHE A 2 2.59 7.12 14.47
N GLU A 3 2.66 7.62 15.69
CA GLU A 3 1.78 8.69 16.20
C GLU A 3 1.78 9.93 15.29
N MET A 4 2.95 10.33 14.78
CA MET A 4 3.05 11.47 13.86
C MET A 4 2.35 11.21 12.52
N LEU A 5 2.46 9.98 11.99
CA LEU A 5 1.79 9.59 10.75
C LEU A 5 0.27 9.50 10.94
N ILE A 6 -0.18 8.99 12.10
CA ILE A 6 -1.60 8.92 12.48
C ILE A 6 -2.19 10.33 12.65
N SER A 7 -1.50 11.21 13.39
CA SER A 7 -1.97 12.58 13.63
C SER A 7 -1.99 13.43 12.37
N SER A 8 -1.00 13.26 11.48
CA SER A 8 -0.93 14.02 10.22
C SER A 8 -1.88 13.52 9.14
N LYS A 9 -2.48 12.32 9.31
CA LYS A 9 -3.36 11.66 8.33
C LYS A 9 -2.76 11.63 6.93
N LYS A 10 -1.43 11.56 6.83
CA LYS A 10 -0.74 11.46 5.54
C LYS A 10 -0.99 10.07 4.95
N GLU A 11 -1.12 10.03 3.63
CA GLU A 11 -1.13 8.78 2.91
C GLU A 11 0.29 8.20 2.90
N VAL A 12 0.40 6.90 3.11
CA VAL A 12 1.67 6.17 3.15
C VAL A 12 1.59 4.95 2.25
N SER A 13 2.74 4.52 1.74
CA SER A 13 2.93 3.21 1.15
C SER A 13 3.68 2.31 2.11
N ILE A 14 3.16 1.11 2.37
CA ILE A 14 3.75 0.11 3.26
C ILE A 14 4.11 -1.13 2.44
N ARG A 15 5.38 -1.53 2.45
CA ARG A 15 5.83 -2.80 1.85
C ARG A 15 5.90 -3.90 2.89
N CYS A 16 5.22 -5.01 2.61
CA CYS A 16 5.24 -6.24 3.39
C CYS A 16 5.55 -7.42 2.47
N GLY A 17 6.82 -7.84 2.39
CA GLY A 17 7.25 -8.89 1.47
C GLY A 17 6.99 -8.51 0.00
N LYS A 18 6.07 -9.24 -0.65
CA LYS A 18 5.71 -9.01 -2.06
C LYS A 18 4.53 -8.06 -2.23
N ASP A 19 3.88 -7.68 -1.14
CA ASP A 19 2.70 -6.84 -1.15
C ASP A 19 3.06 -5.40 -0.82
N GLU A 20 2.43 -4.47 -1.53
CA GLU A 20 2.51 -3.04 -1.26
C GLU A 20 1.09 -2.53 -0.99
N ILE A 21 0.91 -1.85 0.14
CA ILE A 21 -0.40 -1.37 0.59
C ILE A 21 -0.31 0.14 0.75
N LYS A 22 -1.20 0.87 0.08
CA LYS A 22 -1.29 2.33 0.16
C LYS A 22 -2.52 2.75 0.96
N GLY A 23 -2.37 3.77 1.81
CA GLY A 23 -3.50 4.31 2.56
C GLY A 23 -3.10 5.18 3.74
N ILE A 24 -4.07 5.52 4.56
CA ILE A 24 -3.86 6.35 5.75
C ILE A 24 -3.82 5.46 6.98
N ILE A 25 -2.77 5.61 7.78
CA ILE A 25 -2.66 4.90 9.06
C ILE A 25 -3.71 5.48 10.01
N ALA A 26 -4.68 4.65 10.39
CA ALA A 26 -5.76 5.04 11.27
C ALA A 26 -5.39 4.90 12.75
N ASN A 27 -4.66 3.84 13.11
CA ASN A 27 -4.27 3.59 14.50
C ASN A 27 -3.06 2.67 14.60
N TYR A 28 -2.39 2.69 15.76
CA TYR A 28 -1.35 1.74 16.14
C TYR A 28 -1.71 1.08 17.47
N TYR A 29 -1.92 -0.23 17.45
CA TYR A 29 -2.21 -1.03 18.63
C TYR A 29 -0.92 -1.55 19.24
N HIS A 30 -0.31 -0.76 20.12
CA HIS A 30 1.00 -1.04 20.71
C HIS A 30 1.08 -2.42 21.38
N SER A 31 0.08 -2.79 22.19
CA SER A 31 0.03 -4.06 22.92
C SER A 31 0.05 -5.30 22.03
N PHE A 32 -0.35 -5.17 20.77
CA PHE A 32 -0.42 -6.27 19.81
C PHE A 32 0.57 -6.11 18.66
N GLN A 33 1.35 -5.03 18.65
CA GLN A 33 2.26 -4.67 17.55
C GLN A 33 1.56 -4.64 16.17
N LEU A 34 0.30 -4.20 16.13
CA LEU A 34 -0.52 -4.12 14.91
C LEU A 34 -0.73 -2.68 14.46
N LEU A 35 -0.54 -2.44 13.17
CA LEU A 35 -0.83 -1.17 12.51
C LEU A 35 -2.16 -1.28 11.77
N LYS A 36 -3.11 -0.39 12.06
CA LYS A 36 -4.37 -0.30 11.32
C LYS A 36 -4.24 0.73 10.20
N MET A 37 -4.47 0.27 8.98
CA MET A 37 -4.50 1.12 7.79
C MET A 37 -5.74 0.77 6.96
N ASN A 38 -6.57 1.76 6.66
CA ASN A 38 -7.90 1.54 6.05
C ASN A 38 -8.71 0.48 6.83
N ASN A 39 -9.01 -0.65 6.18
CA ASN A 39 -9.72 -1.81 6.76
C ASN A 39 -8.80 -3.02 7.02
N ILE A 40 -7.48 -2.82 7.04
CA ILE A 40 -6.47 -3.88 7.18
C ILE A 40 -5.70 -3.68 8.49
N LEU A 41 -5.34 -4.80 9.14
CA LEU A 41 -4.41 -4.84 10.26
C LEU A 41 -3.11 -5.50 9.81
N ILE A 42 -1.99 -4.82 9.99
CA ILE A 42 -0.68 -5.25 9.54
C ILE A 42 0.22 -5.45 10.77
N PRO A 43 0.75 -6.66 11.00
CA PRO A 43 1.78 -6.87 12.02
C PRO A 43 3.05 -6.08 11.68
N ILE A 44 3.57 -5.33 12.65
CA ILE A 44 4.76 -4.49 12.43
C ILE A 44 5.97 -5.32 12.02
N GLU A 45 6.10 -6.54 12.54
CA GLU A 45 7.17 -7.47 12.20
C GLU A 45 7.25 -7.82 10.70
N LEU A 46 6.15 -7.64 9.96
CA LEU A 46 6.08 -7.90 8.52
C LEU A 46 6.33 -6.65 7.68
N ILE A 47 6.41 -5.48 8.30
CA ILE A 47 6.63 -4.21 7.61
C ILE A 47 8.13 -4.05 7.36
N GLU A 48 8.51 -4.11 6.09
CA GLU A 48 9.89 -3.89 5.67
C GLU A 48 10.19 -2.40 5.47
N GLN A 49 9.21 -1.65 4.97
CA GLN A 49 9.39 -0.25 4.61
C GLN A 49 8.07 0.53 4.68
N ILE A 50 8.16 1.79 5.09
CA ILE A 50 7.05 2.76 5.05
C ILE A 50 7.55 4.02 4.38
N GLU A 51 6.84 4.48 3.36
CA GLU A 51 7.11 5.73 2.65
C GLU A 51 5.91 6.66 2.77
N VAL A 52 6.14 7.94 3.02
CA VAL A 52 5.08 8.95 3.08
C VAL A 52 4.83 9.46 1.66
N LEU A 53 3.59 9.34 1.19
CA LEU A 53 3.18 9.92 -0.07
C LEU A 53 2.79 11.37 0.20
N GLU A 54 3.59 12.31 -0.30
CA GLU A 54 3.20 13.72 -0.24
C GLU A 54 1.99 13.93 -1.15
N PRO A 55 0.98 14.73 -0.72
CA PRO A 55 -0.08 15.12 -1.64
C PRO A 55 0.59 15.87 -2.78
N GLU A 56 0.32 15.45 -4.01
CA GLU A 56 0.74 16.11 -5.24
C GLU A 56 0.33 17.60 -5.16
N SER A 57 1.21 18.44 -4.61
CA SER A 57 1.14 19.86 -4.83
C SER A 57 1.26 20.00 -6.33
N THR A 58 0.19 20.48 -6.97
CA THR A 58 0.13 20.78 -8.39
C THR A 58 1.36 21.60 -8.80
N SER A 59 2.39 20.90 -9.26
CA SER A 59 3.55 21.40 -9.95
C SER A 59 4.01 20.29 -10.86
N ALA A 60 3.83 20.56 -12.14
CA ALA A 60 3.97 19.63 -13.24
C ALA A 60 5.36 18.98 -13.37
N LEU A 61 5.33 17.81 -14.05
CA LEU A 61 6.34 17.20 -14.91
C LEU A 61 7.31 16.15 -14.34
N SER A 62 7.30 15.02 -15.08
CA SER A 62 8.23 13.88 -15.17
C SER A 62 8.26 12.96 -13.95
N HIS A 63 7.94 11.67 -14.06
CA HIS A 63 8.58 10.73 -14.98
C HIS A 63 7.64 9.64 -15.54
N ILE A 64 7.81 9.42 -16.84
CA ILE A 64 7.54 8.17 -17.57
C ILE A 64 8.06 6.98 -16.76
N HIS A 65 7.23 5.97 -16.49
CA HIS A 65 7.66 4.56 -16.62
C HIS A 65 6.46 3.60 -16.63
N HIS A 66 6.46 2.81 -17.71
CA HIS A 66 5.97 1.43 -17.80
C HIS A 66 4.47 1.17 -18.01
N GLU A 67 4.18 0.82 -19.26
CA GLU A 67 3.06 -0.02 -19.67
C GLU A 67 2.79 -1.14 -18.66
N ASN A 68 1.54 -1.24 -18.21
CA ASN A 68 0.98 -2.51 -17.79
C ASN A 68 -0.37 -2.70 -18.47
N LYS A 69 -0.32 -3.45 -19.56
CA LYS A 69 -1.47 -4.06 -20.23
C LYS A 69 -2.40 -4.62 -19.16
N GLY A 70 -3.67 -4.23 -19.22
CA GLY A 70 -4.71 -4.76 -18.36
C GLY A 70 -4.65 -6.29 -18.34
N LEU A 71 -4.51 -6.85 -17.14
CA LEU A 71 -4.53 -8.28 -16.91
C LEU A 71 -5.91 -8.81 -17.29
N ARG A 72 -6.02 -9.38 -18.49
CA ARG A 72 -7.23 -10.04 -18.98
C ARG A 72 -7.21 -11.50 -18.53
N LEU A 73 -8.14 -11.86 -17.66
CA LEU A 73 -8.38 -13.24 -17.25
C LEU A 73 -8.83 -14.06 -18.48
N VAL A 74 -8.06 -15.06 -18.90
CA VAL A 74 -8.44 -15.99 -19.97
C VAL A 74 -8.64 -17.37 -19.36
N SER A 75 -9.89 -17.79 -19.19
CA SER A 75 -10.21 -19.16 -18.84
C SER A 75 -10.05 -20.05 -20.08
N HIS A 76 -8.99 -20.86 -20.12
CA HIS A 76 -8.81 -21.88 -21.15
C HIS A 76 -9.68 -23.10 -20.78
N ARG A 77 -10.90 -23.20 -21.31
CA ARG A 77 -11.63 -24.48 -21.33
C ARG A 77 -11.01 -25.35 -22.43
N ARG A 78 -10.26 -26.38 -22.04
CA ARG A 78 -10.02 -27.54 -22.91
C ARG A 78 -11.31 -28.36 -22.97
N HIS A 79 -11.90 -28.48 -24.14
CA HIS A 79 -12.78 -29.61 -24.45
C HIS A 79 -12.03 -30.46 -25.47
N SER A 80 -11.69 -31.67 -25.03
CA SER A 80 -11.19 -32.77 -25.85
C SER A 80 -12.37 -33.54 -26.40
N ASN A 81 -12.26 -33.89 -27.68
CA ASN A 81 -13.03 -34.85 -28.49
C ASN A 81 -14.52 -34.62 -28.68
#